data_AF-A0A7V9QPT0-F1
#
_entry.id   AF-A0A7V9QPT0-F1
#
_cell.length_a   1.000
_cell.length_b   1.000
_cell.length_c   1.000
_cell.angle_alpha   90.00
_cell.angle_beta   90.00
_cell.angle_gamma   90.00
#
_symmetry.space_group_name_H-M   'P 1'
#
loop_
_entity.id
_entity.type
_entity.pdbx_description
1 polymer ?
#
loop_
_entity_poly.entity_id
_entity_poly.type
_entity_poly.pdbx_seq_one_letter_code
_entity_poly.pdbx_strand_id
1 'polypeptide(L)'
;MTNLRVVAAGIAISSIAACRSTADDAGKVDTAGPPAASAVAKTIVNTGTLGMAAKTRWLMSRDKTAFIAVVDPVGVEAEPVPNAFFFGSEAQNFQIRVDSVWDVAVSPAWDRIAYSRAFIIRGSESDTSAAPGAWNNAAQLSGIDTATLRTSSFASSGMSYARAVAVPGVIRVGGSESSPSGVPGKLYPIARGWRVRWTSDGRAIGLGNNPARAQDDEFSQSWASLDPSSGSISTSIPGDTKLEQPKWTEGPTLDVSIPIDMTKAPKLFAKIGGVNYTIESEREVITLRASDAATPAVVVGPGIALTATAGGRYILALAPRMRSGEGESPVELVVYSVSR
;
A
#
# COMPACT_ATOMS: atom_id res chain seq x y z
N MET A 1 -40.11 26.13 68.93
CA MET A 1 -39.57 25.46 67.74
C MET A 1 -38.74 24.28 68.23
N THR A 2 -39.34 23.09 68.40
CA THR A 2 -39.27 21.92 67.45
C THR A 2 -37.81 21.53 67.14
N ASN A 3 -37.30 20.31 67.35
CA ASN A 3 -37.86 19.02 67.74
C ASN A 3 -36.78 18.10 68.35
N LEU A 4 -37.25 17.22 69.23
CA LEU A 4 -36.60 16.07 69.85
C LEU A 4 -36.34 14.95 68.81
N ARG A 5 -35.20 14.23 68.87
CA ARG A 5 -35.07 12.88 68.28
C ARG A 5 -34.37 11.91 69.23
N VAL A 6 -35.12 10.84 69.51
CA VAL A 6 -34.83 9.66 70.33
C VAL A 6 -34.03 8.66 69.49
N VAL A 7 -33.01 8.03 70.09
CA VAL A 7 -32.29 6.86 69.55
C VAL A 7 -32.83 5.62 70.26
N ALA A 8 -33.35 4.66 69.51
CA ALA A 8 -33.82 3.36 69.99
C ALA A 8 -33.06 2.22 69.29
N ALA A 9 -32.86 1.15 70.06
CA ALA A 9 -31.96 0.02 69.81
C ALA A 9 -32.65 -1.20 69.15
N GLY A 10 -31.81 -2.19 68.80
CA GLY A 10 -32.16 -3.62 68.65
C GLY A 10 -32.25 -4.10 67.19
N ILE A 11 -31.98 -5.35 66.82
CA ILE A 11 -31.62 -6.63 67.47
C ILE A 11 -31.19 -7.56 66.31
N ALA A 12 -30.28 -8.50 66.58
CA ALA A 12 -29.80 -9.51 65.65
C ALA A 12 -30.82 -10.61 65.32
N ILE A 13 -30.71 -11.22 64.13
CA ILE A 13 -31.25 -12.56 63.85
C ILE A 13 -30.19 -13.35 63.08
N SER A 14 -29.78 -14.47 63.68
CA SER A 14 -29.00 -15.54 63.08
C SER A 14 -29.92 -16.59 62.48
N SER A 15 -29.54 -17.18 61.34
CA SER A 15 -30.11 -18.45 60.87
C SER A 15 -28.99 -19.38 60.40
N ILE A 16 -29.02 -20.59 60.96
CA ILE A 16 -28.12 -21.72 60.67
C ILE A 16 -28.85 -22.62 59.66
N ALA A 17 -28.16 -23.11 58.63
CA ALA A 17 -28.51 -24.34 57.95
C ALA A 17 -27.23 -25.03 57.46
N ALA A 18 -26.98 -26.24 57.98
CA ALA A 18 -25.94 -27.14 57.51
C ALA A 18 -26.56 -28.16 56.56
N CYS A 19 -25.90 -28.46 55.43
CA CYS A 19 -26.06 -29.71 54.68
C CYS A 19 -24.70 -30.09 54.05
N ARG A 20 -24.19 -31.25 54.47
CA ARG A 20 -23.16 -32.04 53.78
C ARG A 20 -23.78 -32.68 52.54
N SER A 21 -23.07 -32.72 51.40
CA SER A 21 -22.82 -33.97 50.66
C SER A 21 -21.88 -33.75 49.46
N THR A 22 -21.06 -34.78 49.23
CA THR A 22 -20.55 -35.28 47.93
C THR A 22 -19.68 -34.35 47.08
N ALA A 23 -18.37 -34.60 47.20
CA ALA A 23 -17.47 -34.51 46.06
C ALA A 23 -18.02 -35.36 44.91
N ASP A 24 -18.20 -34.73 43.74
CA ASP A 24 -18.05 -35.32 42.41
C ASP A 24 -18.15 -34.19 41.36
N ASP A 25 -17.27 -34.26 40.36
CA ASP A 25 -17.25 -33.47 39.12
C ASP A 25 -17.31 -31.94 39.21
N ALA A 26 -16.20 -31.34 39.66
CA ALA A 26 -15.81 -30.03 39.15
C ALA A 26 -15.37 -30.20 37.69
N GLY A 27 -16.34 -30.22 36.77
CA GLY A 27 -16.11 -30.06 35.35
C GLY A 27 -15.20 -28.86 35.14
N LYS A 28 -14.07 -29.07 34.45
CA LYS A 28 -13.22 -27.99 33.94
C LYS A 28 -14.12 -27.07 33.12
N VAL A 29 -14.52 -25.95 33.70
CA VAL A 29 -15.11 -24.84 32.97
C VAL A 29 -14.00 -24.34 32.07
N ASP A 30 -14.14 -24.62 30.78
CA ASP A 30 -13.26 -24.08 29.76
C ASP A 30 -13.45 -22.57 29.75
N THR A 31 -12.54 -21.86 30.43
CA THR A 31 -12.49 -20.39 30.48
C THR A 31 -11.92 -19.80 29.20
N ALA A 32 -11.76 -20.59 28.14
CA ALA A 32 -11.51 -20.06 26.81
C ALA A 32 -12.73 -19.25 26.37
N GLY A 33 -12.66 -17.94 26.57
CA GLY A 33 -13.58 -17.01 25.90
C GLY A 33 -13.60 -17.29 24.39
N PRO A 34 -14.70 -16.95 23.69
CA PRO A 34 -14.78 -17.18 22.25
C PRO A 34 -13.56 -16.59 21.55
N PRO A 35 -12.98 -17.29 20.56
CA PRO A 35 -11.81 -16.78 19.84
C PRO A 35 -12.12 -15.39 19.29
N ALA A 36 -11.17 -14.45 19.45
CA ALA A 36 -11.32 -13.10 18.97
C ALA A 36 -11.70 -13.12 17.48
N ALA A 37 -12.77 -12.41 17.12
CA ALA A 37 -13.18 -12.30 15.72
C ALA A 37 -12.03 -11.70 14.90
N SER A 38 -11.75 -12.30 13.74
CA SER A 38 -10.75 -11.74 12.82
C SER A 38 -11.21 -10.35 12.37
N ALA A 39 -10.40 -9.32 12.63
CA ALA A 39 -10.66 -7.98 12.12
C ALA A 39 -10.06 -7.85 10.72
N VAL A 40 -10.84 -7.34 9.78
CA VAL A 40 -10.41 -7.15 8.38
C VAL A 40 -10.50 -5.68 8.00
N ALA A 41 -9.38 -5.12 7.54
CA ALA A 41 -9.31 -3.76 7.02
C ALA A 41 -9.11 -3.76 5.50
N LYS A 42 -9.89 -2.96 4.78
CA LYS A 42 -9.73 -2.74 3.33
C LYS A 42 -8.89 -1.48 3.10
N THR A 43 -7.86 -1.58 2.26
CA THR A 43 -7.06 -0.43 1.80
C THR A 43 -7.10 -0.36 0.27
N ILE A 44 -7.56 0.76 -0.27
CA ILE A 44 -7.52 1.03 -1.71
C ILE A 44 -6.08 1.38 -2.09
N VAL A 45 -5.52 0.75 -3.13
CA VAL A 45 -4.12 0.92 -3.52
C VAL A 45 -3.86 2.32 -4.10
N ASN A 46 -4.78 2.83 -4.92
CA ASN A 46 -4.68 4.17 -5.50
C ASN A 46 -5.87 5.03 -5.11
N THR A 47 -5.61 6.14 -4.41
CA THR A 47 -6.62 7.19 -4.18
C THR A 47 -6.24 8.54 -4.80
N GLY A 48 -5.15 8.55 -5.56
CA GLY A 48 -4.67 9.70 -6.31
C GLY A 48 -5.36 9.82 -7.67
N THR A 49 -4.56 10.04 -8.71
CA THR A 49 -5.06 10.21 -10.07
C THR A 49 -5.64 8.91 -10.60
N LEU A 50 -6.84 9.00 -11.16
CA LEU A 50 -7.52 7.92 -11.86
C LEU A 50 -7.50 8.23 -13.36
N GLY A 51 -7.12 7.24 -14.17
CA GLY A 51 -7.24 7.29 -15.62
C GLY A 51 -8.51 6.61 -16.10
N MET A 52 -8.80 6.68 -17.41
CA MET A 52 -9.88 5.89 -18.03
C MET A 52 -9.59 4.38 -17.94
N ALA A 53 -8.30 4.03 -17.93
CA ALA A 53 -7.82 2.70 -17.65
C ALA A 53 -6.66 2.74 -16.64
N ALA A 54 -6.38 1.62 -15.99
CA ALA A 54 -5.17 1.43 -15.19
C ALA A 54 -4.63 0.01 -15.33
N LYS A 55 -3.32 -0.12 -15.54
CA LYS A 55 -2.63 -1.41 -15.45
C LYS A 55 -2.40 -1.72 -13.97
N THR A 56 -2.50 -2.99 -13.59
CA THR A 56 -2.18 -3.44 -12.24
C THR A 56 -1.04 -4.44 -12.31
N ARG A 57 -0.13 -4.39 -11.34
CA ARG A 57 0.97 -5.36 -11.24
C ARG A 57 1.43 -5.53 -9.81
N TRP A 58 2.03 -6.67 -9.50
CA TRP A 58 2.60 -6.91 -8.17
C TRP A 58 3.89 -7.73 -8.21
N LEU A 59 4.67 -7.63 -7.14
CA LEU A 59 5.82 -8.48 -6.84
C LEU A 59 5.62 -9.15 -5.49
N MET A 60 6.03 -10.41 -5.41
CA MET A 60 6.11 -11.15 -4.16
C MET A 60 7.57 -11.33 -3.75
N SER A 61 7.83 -11.22 -2.46
CA SER A 61 9.07 -11.70 -1.84
C SER A 61 9.24 -13.20 -2.06
N ARG A 62 10.49 -13.68 -2.02
CA ARG A 62 10.80 -15.09 -2.30
C ARG A 62 10.15 -16.05 -1.30
N ASP A 63 10.08 -15.64 -0.04
CA ASP A 63 9.42 -16.35 1.06
C ASP A 63 7.91 -16.06 1.14
N LYS A 64 7.40 -15.18 0.28
CA LYS A 64 6.01 -14.71 0.21
C LYS A 64 5.53 -14.03 1.49
N THR A 65 6.42 -13.53 2.34
CA THR A 65 6.01 -12.83 3.58
C THR A 65 5.70 -11.36 3.33
N ALA A 66 6.11 -10.82 2.19
CA ALA A 66 5.85 -9.46 1.75
C ALA A 66 5.48 -9.37 0.26
N PHE A 67 4.74 -8.31 -0.11
CA PHE A 67 4.49 -7.95 -1.49
C PHE A 67 4.43 -6.43 -1.70
N ILE A 68 4.60 -6.01 -2.95
CA ILE A 68 4.26 -4.67 -3.42
C ILE A 68 3.27 -4.79 -4.58
N ALA A 69 2.24 -3.96 -4.57
CA ALA A 69 1.24 -3.86 -5.63
C ALA A 69 1.21 -2.42 -6.16
N VAL A 70 1.10 -2.26 -7.47
CA VAL A 70 1.10 -0.98 -8.17
C VAL A 70 -0.15 -0.87 -9.02
N VAL A 71 -0.77 0.31 -8.97
CA VAL A 71 -1.77 0.75 -9.94
C VAL A 71 -1.11 1.83 -10.79
N ASP A 72 -1.19 1.63 -12.10
CA ASP A 72 -0.51 2.42 -13.12
C ASP A 72 -1.57 2.99 -14.08
N PRO A 73 -2.14 4.18 -13.76
CA PRO A 73 -3.19 4.79 -14.57
C PRO A 73 -2.68 5.20 -15.94
N VAL A 74 -3.45 4.92 -16.98
CA VAL A 74 -3.09 5.28 -18.36
C VAL A 74 -3.76 6.59 -18.75
N GLY A 75 -2.96 7.57 -19.19
CA GLY A 75 -3.45 8.82 -19.77
C GLY A 75 -4.13 8.61 -21.13
N VAL A 76 -5.07 9.48 -21.49
CA VAL A 76 -5.86 9.40 -22.74
C VAL A 76 -4.95 9.33 -23.98
N GLU A 77 -3.86 10.09 -23.97
CA GLU A 77 -2.89 10.16 -25.07
C GLU A 77 -1.53 9.53 -24.71
N ALA A 78 -1.54 8.54 -23.81
CA ALA A 78 -0.34 7.96 -23.20
C ALA A 78 0.54 8.99 -22.44
N GLU A 79 -0.08 10.09 -22.01
CA GLU A 79 0.53 11.08 -21.12
C GLU A 79 0.99 10.41 -19.83
N PRO A 80 2.14 10.82 -19.26
CA PRO A 80 2.63 10.26 -18.02
C PRO A 80 1.69 10.63 -16.86
N VAL A 81 1.10 9.60 -16.23
CA VAL A 81 0.20 9.78 -15.09
C VAL A 81 0.84 9.15 -13.85
N PRO A 82 0.82 9.83 -12.69
CA PRO A 82 1.40 9.28 -11.49
C PRO A 82 0.69 8.00 -11.03
N ASN A 83 1.51 7.01 -10.75
CA ASN A 83 1.15 5.73 -10.17
C ASN A 83 0.84 5.85 -8.68
N ALA A 84 0.33 4.77 -8.12
CA ALA A 84 0.27 4.53 -6.69
C ALA A 84 0.72 3.11 -6.37
N PHE A 85 1.24 2.91 -5.16
CA PHE A 85 1.58 1.58 -4.69
C PHE A 85 1.15 1.32 -3.26
N PHE A 86 0.97 0.04 -2.96
CA PHE A 86 0.85 -0.51 -1.62
C PHE A 86 1.98 -1.51 -1.40
N PHE A 87 2.59 -1.48 -0.22
CA PHE A 87 3.51 -2.52 0.25
C PHE A 87 3.02 -3.07 1.58
N GLY A 88 3.08 -4.39 1.74
CA GLY A 88 2.77 -5.09 2.99
C GLY A 88 3.81 -6.15 3.30
N SER A 89 4.22 -6.27 4.56
CA SER A 89 5.15 -7.27 5.09
C SER A 89 4.65 -7.85 6.40
N GLU A 90 4.43 -9.16 6.41
CA GLU A 90 4.07 -9.93 7.60
C GLU A 90 5.23 -10.02 8.57
N ALA A 91 6.42 -10.32 8.05
CA ALA A 91 7.63 -10.54 8.85
C ALA A 91 8.01 -9.32 9.68
N GLN A 92 7.72 -8.12 9.18
CA GLN A 92 8.04 -6.86 9.84
C GLN A 92 6.82 -6.12 10.39
N ASN A 93 5.61 -6.72 10.29
CA ASN A 93 4.36 -6.08 10.72
C ASN A 93 4.20 -4.65 10.13
N PHE A 94 4.50 -4.50 8.84
CA PHE A 94 4.60 -3.20 8.20
C PHE A 94 3.71 -3.14 6.97
N GLN A 95 2.98 -2.03 6.82
CA GLN A 95 2.28 -1.72 5.59
C GLN A 95 2.38 -0.24 5.29
N ILE A 96 2.33 0.10 4.01
CA ILE A 96 2.35 1.48 3.55
C ILE A 96 1.66 1.62 2.20
N ARG A 97 1.02 2.77 1.99
CA ARG A 97 0.46 3.17 0.72
C ARG A 97 1.01 4.53 0.34
N VAL A 98 1.43 4.68 -0.91
CA VAL A 98 1.92 5.95 -1.45
C VAL A 98 1.26 6.21 -2.79
N ASP A 99 0.52 7.30 -2.88
CA ASP A 99 -0.03 7.81 -4.13
C ASP A 99 0.97 8.76 -4.82
N SER A 100 0.73 9.10 -6.07
CA SER A 100 1.51 10.10 -6.83
C SER A 100 3.00 9.78 -6.90
N VAL A 101 3.34 8.67 -7.53
CA VAL A 101 4.72 8.27 -7.81
C VAL A 101 4.94 7.99 -9.30
N TRP A 102 6.11 8.27 -9.85
CA TRP A 102 6.43 7.88 -11.23
C TRP A 102 6.86 6.43 -11.36
N ASP A 103 7.54 5.92 -10.32
CA ASP A 103 8.08 4.56 -10.31
C ASP A 103 8.37 4.10 -8.89
N VAL A 104 8.48 2.79 -8.70
CA VAL A 104 8.77 2.16 -7.41
C VAL A 104 9.59 0.88 -7.59
N ALA A 105 10.54 0.66 -6.69
CA ALA A 105 11.37 -0.53 -6.66
C ALA A 105 11.65 -0.97 -5.21
N VAL A 106 11.56 -2.27 -4.97
CA VAL A 106 11.91 -2.87 -3.68
C VAL A 106 13.36 -3.37 -3.74
N SER A 107 14.10 -3.19 -2.66
CA SER A 107 15.47 -3.68 -2.54
C SER A 107 15.52 -5.22 -2.60
N PRO A 108 16.65 -5.83 -3.03
CA PRO A 108 16.79 -7.29 -3.06
C PRO A 108 16.51 -7.97 -1.71
N ALA A 109 16.81 -7.29 -0.61
CA ALA A 109 16.59 -7.76 0.76
C ALA A 109 15.16 -7.52 1.27
N TRP A 110 14.29 -6.85 0.50
CA TRP A 110 12.91 -6.50 0.89
C TRP A 110 12.80 -5.66 2.17
N ASP A 111 13.89 -4.96 2.56
CA ASP A 111 13.96 -4.13 3.77
C ASP A 111 13.83 -2.63 3.49
N ARG A 112 13.89 -2.25 2.21
CA ARG A 112 13.80 -0.87 1.72
C ARG A 112 13.01 -0.77 0.42
N ILE A 113 12.29 0.33 0.25
CA ILE A 113 11.51 0.68 -0.94
C ILE A 113 12.04 2.00 -1.47
N ALA A 114 12.55 2.01 -2.70
CA ALA A 114 12.87 3.23 -3.43
C ALA A 114 11.65 3.62 -4.28
N TYR A 115 11.30 4.89 -4.31
CA TYR A 115 10.22 5.39 -5.14
C TYR A 115 10.57 6.76 -5.71
N SER A 116 9.87 7.13 -6.78
CA SER A 116 9.99 8.45 -7.39
C SER A 116 8.74 9.25 -7.10
N ARG A 117 8.82 10.24 -6.21
CA ARG A 117 7.69 11.13 -5.93
C ARG A 117 7.36 11.96 -7.16
N ALA A 118 6.08 11.97 -7.52
CA ALA A 118 5.57 12.77 -8.62
C ALA A 118 5.08 14.14 -8.14
N PHE A 119 5.51 15.18 -8.84
CA PHE A 119 4.93 16.51 -8.77
C PHE A 119 4.47 16.91 -10.16
N ILE A 120 3.18 17.23 -10.32
CA ILE A 120 2.61 17.76 -11.55
C ILE A 120 2.37 19.25 -11.38
N ILE A 121 2.77 20.01 -12.39
CA ILE A 121 2.66 21.46 -12.49
C ILE A 121 1.80 21.75 -13.71
N ARG A 122 0.53 22.05 -13.45
CA ARG A 122 -0.45 22.37 -14.50
C ARG A 122 -0.45 23.87 -14.81
N GLY A 123 -0.71 24.22 -16.05
CA GLY A 123 -0.97 25.59 -16.50
C GLY A 123 -2.35 26.09 -16.08
N SER A 124 -2.57 27.39 -16.27
CA SER A 124 -3.91 28.00 -16.22
C SER A 124 -4.60 27.91 -17.57
N GLU A 125 -5.92 28.07 -17.60
CA GLU A 125 -6.81 27.91 -18.77
C GLU A 125 -6.42 28.73 -20.04
N SER A 126 -5.56 29.75 -19.92
CA SER A 126 -5.11 30.64 -21.02
C SER A 126 -3.67 30.39 -21.54
N ASP A 127 -3.04 29.30 -21.08
CA ASP A 127 -1.85 28.56 -21.54
C ASP A 127 -0.57 29.29 -22.04
N THR A 128 0.53 28.95 -21.36
CA THR A 128 1.99 29.00 -21.67
C THR A 128 2.81 29.03 -20.37
N SER A 129 2.17 29.26 -19.23
CA SER A 129 2.83 29.37 -17.92
C SER A 129 2.16 28.50 -16.87
N ALA A 130 2.96 28.06 -15.90
CA ALA A 130 2.48 27.29 -14.75
C ALA A 130 1.49 28.13 -13.92
N ALA A 131 0.54 27.44 -13.27
CA ALA A 131 -0.35 28.07 -12.31
C ALA A 131 0.46 28.86 -11.25
N PRO A 132 0.00 30.07 -10.84
CA PRO A 132 0.70 30.87 -9.84
C PRO A 132 1.03 30.07 -8.57
N GLY A 133 2.28 30.14 -8.14
CA GLY A 133 2.74 29.45 -6.92
C GLY A 133 3.00 27.94 -7.05
N ALA A 134 2.65 27.28 -8.16
CA ALA A 134 2.83 25.84 -8.31
C ALA A 134 4.30 25.39 -8.16
N TRP A 135 5.24 26.14 -8.74
CA TRP A 135 6.67 25.91 -8.58
C TRP A 135 7.14 26.11 -7.13
N ASN A 136 6.61 27.10 -6.41
CA ASN A 136 6.98 27.37 -5.03
C ASN A 136 6.49 26.25 -4.10
N ASN A 137 5.29 25.73 -4.32
CA ASN A 137 4.76 24.59 -3.57
C ASN A 137 5.60 23.33 -3.82
N ALA A 138 5.93 23.03 -5.09
CA ALA A 138 6.82 21.91 -5.41
C ALA A 138 8.20 22.08 -4.76
N ALA A 139 8.75 23.29 -4.73
CA ALA A 139 10.02 23.59 -4.07
C ALA A 139 9.97 23.34 -2.56
N GLN A 140 8.91 23.80 -1.90
CA GLN A 140 8.70 23.60 -0.47
C GLN A 140 8.59 22.11 -0.10
N LEU A 141 7.85 21.33 -0.90
CA LEU A 141 7.62 19.91 -0.62
C LEU A 141 8.80 18.99 -0.96
N SER A 142 9.62 19.39 -1.95
CA SER A 142 10.79 18.61 -2.41
C SER A 142 12.11 19.05 -1.76
N GLY A 143 12.17 20.28 -1.23
CA GLY A 143 13.42 20.89 -0.78
C GLY A 143 14.35 21.33 -1.92
N ILE A 144 13.85 21.40 -3.16
CA ILE A 144 14.61 21.78 -4.36
C ILE A 144 14.21 23.19 -4.78
N ASP A 145 15.18 24.05 -5.13
CA ASP A 145 14.87 25.40 -5.57
C ASP A 145 14.09 25.43 -6.91
N THR A 146 13.33 26.50 -7.12
CA THR A 146 12.46 26.60 -8.31
C THR A 146 13.22 26.66 -9.63
N ALA A 147 14.48 27.13 -9.66
CA ALA A 147 15.25 27.17 -10.90
C ALA A 147 15.69 25.75 -11.29
N THR A 148 16.19 24.97 -10.33
CA THR A 148 16.53 23.55 -10.53
C THR A 148 15.31 22.73 -10.95
N LEU A 149 14.16 22.94 -10.29
CA LEU A 149 12.91 22.28 -10.65
C LEU A 149 12.47 22.58 -12.08
N ARG A 150 12.54 23.84 -12.51
CA ARG A 150 12.17 24.24 -13.89
C ARG A 150 13.08 23.58 -14.91
N THR A 151 14.39 23.66 -14.73
CA THR A 151 15.39 23.07 -15.64
C THR A 151 15.26 21.55 -15.71
N SER A 152 14.92 20.91 -14.60
CA SER A 152 14.85 19.44 -14.49
C SER A 152 13.44 18.88 -14.68
N SER A 153 12.49 19.70 -15.12
CA SER A 153 11.11 19.26 -15.38
C SER A 153 10.97 18.72 -16.80
N PHE A 154 10.02 17.81 -17.01
CA PHE A 154 9.68 17.25 -18.32
C PHE A 154 8.22 17.51 -18.68
N ALA A 155 7.88 17.40 -19.95
CA ALA A 155 6.50 17.56 -20.41
C ALA A 155 5.65 16.38 -19.91
N SER A 156 4.50 16.68 -19.31
CA SER A 156 3.53 15.67 -18.87
C SER A 156 2.22 15.72 -19.66
N SER A 157 2.09 16.62 -20.62
CA SER A 157 0.98 16.68 -21.58
C SER A 157 1.51 17.12 -22.95
N GLY A 158 0.90 16.61 -24.01
CA GLY A 158 1.15 17.06 -25.39
C GLY A 158 0.26 18.23 -25.82
N MET A 159 -0.90 18.39 -25.17
CA MET A 159 -1.95 19.36 -25.58
C MET A 159 -1.98 20.64 -24.76
N SER A 160 -1.55 20.58 -23.49
CA SER A 160 -1.61 21.71 -22.56
C SER A 160 -0.25 21.98 -21.93
N TYR A 161 -0.06 23.16 -21.34
CA TYR A 161 1.10 23.38 -20.48
C TYR A 161 0.97 22.52 -19.21
N ALA A 162 1.56 21.33 -19.23
CA ALA A 162 1.73 20.51 -18.05
C ALA A 162 3.18 20.02 -17.98
N ARG A 163 3.82 20.28 -16.84
CA ARG A 163 5.17 19.81 -16.54
C ARG A 163 5.18 18.91 -15.33
N ALA A 164 6.14 18.01 -15.30
CA ALA A 164 6.32 17.08 -14.22
C ALA A 164 7.75 17.13 -13.67
N VAL A 165 7.88 16.81 -12.38
CA VAL A 165 9.16 16.62 -11.69
C VAL A 165 9.15 15.28 -10.97
N ALA A 166 10.28 14.60 -11.02
CA ALA A 166 10.58 13.40 -10.25
C ALA A 166 11.53 13.74 -9.08
N VAL A 167 11.21 13.25 -7.89
CA VAL A 167 12.05 13.41 -6.69
C VAL A 167 12.19 12.05 -6.00
N PRO A 168 13.39 11.50 -5.86
CA PRO A 168 13.55 10.16 -5.32
C PRO A 168 13.34 10.14 -3.80
N GLY A 169 12.75 9.06 -3.32
CA GLY A 169 12.51 8.79 -1.92
C GLY A 169 12.82 7.35 -1.54
N VAL A 170 13.13 7.13 -0.27
CA VAL A 170 13.39 5.81 0.30
C VAL A 170 12.59 5.62 1.57
N ILE A 171 11.86 4.50 1.65
CA ILE A 171 11.19 4.04 2.85
C ILE A 171 11.97 2.84 3.38
N ARG A 172 12.33 2.88 4.66
CA ARG A 172 12.80 1.71 5.40
C ARG A 172 11.62 0.92 5.92
N VAL A 173 11.53 -0.36 5.57
CA VAL A 173 10.45 -1.24 6.02
C VAL A 173 10.61 -1.48 7.53
N GLY A 174 9.52 -1.30 8.28
CA GLY A 174 9.53 -1.29 9.75
C GLY A 174 10.12 -0.02 10.40
N GLY A 175 10.58 0.95 9.60
CA GLY A 175 11.09 2.24 10.08
C GLY A 175 9.99 3.29 10.27
N SER A 176 10.28 4.33 11.06
CA SER A 176 9.38 5.47 11.32
C SER A 176 9.82 6.76 10.61
N GLU A 177 10.55 6.64 9.50
CA GLU A 177 11.05 7.81 8.77
C GLU A 177 9.88 8.56 8.11
N SER A 178 9.68 9.81 8.51
CA SER A 178 8.74 10.74 7.91
C SER A 178 9.48 11.92 7.29
N SER A 179 9.08 12.30 6.07
CA SER A 179 9.51 13.55 5.45
C SER A 179 8.84 14.74 6.16
N PRO A 180 9.49 15.93 6.22
CA PRO A 180 8.85 17.17 6.69
C PRO A 180 7.51 17.48 5.99
N SER A 181 7.32 16.97 4.77
CA SER A 181 6.09 17.12 3.97
C SER A 181 4.99 16.10 4.27
N GLY A 182 5.15 15.25 5.29
CA GLY A 182 4.22 14.15 5.60
C GLY A 182 4.25 13.01 4.56
N VAL A 183 5.15 13.09 3.58
CA VAL A 183 5.40 12.02 2.62
C VAL A 183 6.14 10.89 3.33
N PRO A 184 5.77 9.62 3.12
CA PRO A 184 6.44 8.53 3.79
C PRO A 184 7.90 8.33 3.38
N GLY A 185 8.78 8.08 4.34
CA GLY A 185 10.21 7.87 4.10
C GLY A 185 11.02 9.16 3.90
N LYS A 186 12.31 8.99 3.63
CA LYS A 186 13.27 10.07 3.37
C LYS A 186 13.27 10.45 1.89
N LEU A 187 12.94 11.71 1.58
CA LEU A 187 13.12 12.30 0.25
C LEU A 187 14.54 12.83 0.09
N TYR A 188 15.07 12.75 -1.13
CA TYR A 188 16.37 13.34 -1.49
C TYR A 188 16.12 14.51 -2.44
N PRO A 189 16.64 15.72 -2.15
CA PRO A 189 16.40 16.92 -2.94
C PRO A 189 17.18 16.89 -4.26
N ILE A 190 16.82 15.95 -5.12
CA ILE A 190 17.42 15.66 -6.42
C ILE A 190 16.28 15.65 -7.44
N ALA A 191 16.32 16.52 -8.45
CA ALA A 191 15.30 16.57 -9.49
C ALA A 191 15.58 15.55 -10.60
N ARG A 192 15.58 14.26 -10.24
CA ARG A 192 15.84 13.12 -11.13
C ARG A 192 15.09 11.88 -10.63
N GLY A 193 15.21 10.77 -11.35
CA GLY A 193 14.67 9.49 -10.91
C GLY A 193 13.27 9.25 -11.45
N TRP A 194 12.97 9.66 -12.69
CA TRP A 194 11.75 9.25 -13.39
C TRP A 194 11.52 7.75 -13.27
N ARG A 195 12.58 6.96 -13.47
CA ARG A 195 12.67 5.56 -13.07
C ARG A 195 13.58 5.39 -11.87
N VAL A 196 13.27 4.41 -11.03
CA VAL A 196 14.11 4.00 -9.89
C VAL A 196 14.35 2.51 -9.92
N ARG A 197 15.60 2.08 -9.71
CA ARG A 197 15.96 0.66 -9.60
C ARG A 197 16.98 0.48 -8.51
N TRP A 198 16.94 -0.63 -7.78
CA TRP A 198 18.03 -0.96 -6.87
C TRP A 198 19.20 -1.57 -7.63
N THR A 199 20.40 -1.38 -7.11
CA THR A 199 21.53 -2.23 -7.48
C THR A 199 21.31 -3.64 -6.96
N SER A 200 21.91 -4.64 -7.61
CA SER A 200 21.73 -6.05 -7.22
C SER A 200 22.27 -6.40 -5.84
N ASP A 201 23.20 -5.61 -5.32
CA ASP A 201 23.70 -5.69 -3.94
C ASP A 201 22.84 -4.90 -2.93
N GLY A 202 21.82 -4.16 -3.39
CA GLY A 202 20.94 -3.34 -2.58
C GLY A 202 21.61 -2.15 -1.88
N ARG A 203 22.81 -1.76 -2.29
CA ARG A 203 23.56 -0.68 -1.66
C ARG A 203 23.24 0.70 -2.23
N ALA A 204 22.90 0.78 -3.51
CA ALA A 204 22.59 2.04 -4.17
C ALA A 204 21.30 1.95 -4.99
N ILE A 205 20.80 3.12 -5.36
CA ILE A 205 19.61 3.28 -6.18
C ILE A 205 20.03 3.90 -7.50
N GLY A 206 19.73 3.25 -8.60
CA GLY A 206 19.76 3.84 -9.93
C GLY A 206 18.63 4.84 -10.11
N LEU A 207 18.97 6.08 -10.43
CA LEU A 207 18.06 7.16 -10.78
C LEU A 207 18.08 7.40 -12.29
N GLY A 208 17.01 6.97 -12.95
CA GLY A 208 16.82 7.16 -14.38
C GLY A 208 16.62 8.64 -14.74
N ASN A 209 17.11 9.04 -15.91
CA ASN A 209 16.82 10.36 -16.46
C ASN A 209 15.34 10.52 -16.80
N ASN A 210 14.92 11.79 -16.89
CA ASN A 210 13.58 12.16 -17.35
C ASN A 210 13.28 11.61 -18.74
N PRO A 211 11.99 11.35 -19.04
CA PRO A 211 11.58 10.91 -20.36
C PRO A 211 11.83 12.02 -21.38
N ALA A 212 12.24 11.65 -22.59
CA ALA A 212 12.43 12.60 -23.68
C ALA A 212 11.10 13.03 -24.31
N ARG A 213 10.05 12.24 -24.12
CA ARG A 213 8.68 12.46 -24.61
C ARG A 213 7.70 12.41 -23.45
N ALA A 214 6.51 12.99 -23.63
CA ALA A 214 5.42 12.83 -22.68
C ALA A 214 4.80 11.41 -22.84
N GLN A 215 5.58 10.37 -22.51
CA GLN A 215 5.17 8.97 -22.60
C GLN A 215 5.36 8.27 -21.26
N ASP A 216 4.27 7.66 -20.79
CA ASP A 216 4.19 7.03 -19.47
C ASP A 216 5.15 5.84 -19.28
N ASP A 217 5.35 5.04 -20.32
CA ASP A 217 6.20 3.84 -20.29
C ASP A 217 7.64 4.09 -20.77
N GLU A 218 8.09 5.35 -20.92
CA GLU A 218 9.41 5.62 -21.48
C GLU A 218 10.55 5.08 -20.58
N PHE A 219 11.48 4.37 -21.22
CA PHE A 219 12.68 3.83 -20.59
C PHE A 219 13.73 4.92 -20.37
N SER A 220 14.43 4.89 -19.24
CA SER A 220 15.56 5.77 -19.00
C SER A 220 16.80 5.30 -19.78
N GLN A 221 17.35 6.21 -20.58
CA GLN A 221 18.55 5.99 -21.40
C GLN A 221 19.84 6.13 -20.60
N SER A 222 19.81 6.83 -19.47
CA SER A 222 20.97 7.01 -18.57
C SER A 222 20.57 6.93 -17.11
N TRP A 223 21.52 6.51 -16.27
CA TRP A 223 21.31 6.23 -14.86
C TRP A 223 22.40 6.88 -14.01
N ALA A 224 21.98 7.60 -12.98
CA ALA A 224 22.84 8.10 -11.90
C ALA A 224 22.72 7.15 -10.72
N SER A 225 23.72 7.09 -9.84
CA SER A 225 23.67 6.29 -8.62
C SER A 225 23.43 7.20 -7.41
N LEU A 226 22.50 6.80 -6.54
CA LEU A 226 22.23 7.43 -5.25
C LEU A 226 22.57 6.44 -4.13
N ASP A 227 23.44 6.84 -3.22
CA ASP A 227 23.62 6.14 -1.95
C ASP A 227 22.52 6.61 -0.97
N PRO A 228 21.57 5.74 -0.57
CA PRO A 228 20.50 6.12 0.33
C PRO A 228 20.97 6.43 1.76
N SER A 229 22.14 5.94 2.16
CA SER A 229 22.66 6.21 3.51
C SER A 229 23.17 7.65 3.63
N SER A 230 24.08 8.05 2.74
CA SER A 230 24.68 9.38 2.74
C SER A 230 23.88 10.43 1.96
N GLY A 231 23.04 10.02 1.01
CA GLY A 231 22.42 10.90 0.02
C GLY A 231 23.36 11.33 -1.11
N SER A 232 24.57 10.77 -1.18
CA SER A 232 25.56 11.10 -2.21
C SER A 232 25.10 10.62 -3.59
N ILE A 233 25.31 11.45 -4.61
CA ILE A 233 24.98 11.15 -6.00
C ILE A 233 26.24 10.99 -6.85
N SER A 234 26.26 9.97 -7.70
CA SER A 234 27.20 9.79 -8.79
C SER A 234 26.47 9.87 -10.13
N THR A 235 27.10 10.46 -11.15
CA THR A 235 26.50 10.61 -12.49
C THR A 235 26.38 9.30 -13.26
N SER A 236 26.94 8.20 -12.75
CA SER A 236 26.87 6.87 -13.36
C SER A 236 26.68 5.78 -12.31
N ILE A 237 26.15 4.63 -12.74
CA ILE A 237 26.17 3.38 -11.96
C ILE A 237 27.62 2.85 -11.93
N PRO A 238 28.12 2.35 -10.79
CA PRO A 238 29.42 1.68 -10.73
C PRO A 238 29.48 0.52 -11.76
N GLY A 239 30.58 0.42 -12.52
CA GLY A 239 30.62 -0.38 -13.75
C GLY A 239 30.44 -1.89 -13.59
N ASP A 240 30.70 -2.43 -12.41
CA ASP A 240 30.49 -3.84 -12.03
C ASP A 240 29.07 -4.13 -11.49
N THR A 241 28.30 -3.07 -11.26
CA THR A 241 27.00 -3.15 -10.61
C THR A 241 25.87 -3.22 -11.61
N LYS A 242 24.98 -4.20 -11.43
CA LYS A 242 23.76 -4.34 -12.24
C LYS A 242 22.58 -3.70 -11.52
N LEU A 243 21.69 -3.10 -12.30
CA LEU A 243 20.38 -2.68 -11.82
C LEU A 243 19.43 -3.88 -11.83
N GLU A 244 18.70 -4.06 -10.74
CA GLU A 244 17.68 -5.08 -10.62
C GLU A 244 16.56 -4.88 -11.64
N GLN A 245 16.14 -5.97 -12.26
CA GLN A 245 14.99 -6.00 -13.16
C GLN A 245 13.91 -6.87 -12.53
N PRO A 246 13.01 -6.27 -11.73
CA PRO A 246 11.96 -7.02 -11.07
C PRO A 246 11.05 -7.70 -12.10
N LYS A 247 10.76 -8.98 -11.87
CA LYS A 247 9.80 -9.75 -12.66
C LYS A 247 8.40 -9.54 -12.12
N TRP A 248 7.77 -8.45 -12.53
CA TRP A 248 6.40 -8.12 -12.14
C TRP A 248 5.44 -9.21 -12.64
N THR A 249 4.48 -9.56 -11.78
CA THR A 249 3.28 -10.27 -12.20
C THR A 249 2.29 -9.23 -12.69
N GLU A 250 1.95 -9.30 -13.96
CA GLU A 250 0.93 -8.45 -14.56
C GLU A 250 -0.47 -8.92 -14.15
N GLY A 251 -1.29 -7.97 -13.71
CA GLY A 251 -2.68 -8.15 -13.34
C GLY A 251 -3.65 -7.75 -14.44
N PRO A 252 -4.95 -7.80 -14.15
CA PRO A 252 -5.97 -7.26 -15.06
C PRO A 252 -5.81 -5.75 -15.26
N THR A 253 -6.10 -5.28 -16.48
CA THR A 253 -6.33 -3.87 -16.75
C THR A 253 -7.70 -3.47 -16.20
N LEU A 254 -7.75 -2.44 -15.38
CA LEU A 254 -8.98 -1.85 -14.87
C LEU A 254 -9.46 -0.82 -15.88
N ASP A 255 -10.51 -1.12 -16.63
CA ASP A 255 -11.08 -0.24 -17.64
C ASP A 255 -12.61 -0.21 -17.44
N VAL A 256 -13.25 0.92 -17.74
CA VAL A 256 -14.71 1.06 -17.67
C VAL A 256 -15.42 0.20 -18.72
N SER A 257 -14.77 -0.03 -19.87
CA SER A 257 -15.32 -0.75 -21.01
C SER A 257 -15.04 -2.26 -21.01
N ILE A 258 -14.14 -2.73 -20.15
CA ILE A 258 -13.72 -4.14 -20.10
C ILE A 258 -14.25 -4.78 -18.82
N PRO A 259 -15.28 -5.65 -18.89
CA PRO A 259 -15.75 -6.36 -17.71
C PRO A 259 -14.68 -7.35 -17.23
N ILE A 260 -14.47 -7.39 -15.92
CA ILE A 260 -13.56 -8.35 -15.30
C ILE A 260 -14.33 -9.63 -15.00
N ASP A 261 -13.83 -10.74 -15.52
CA ASP A 261 -14.37 -12.07 -15.22
C ASP A 261 -14.00 -12.47 -13.79
N MET A 262 -14.93 -12.20 -12.86
CA MET A 262 -14.79 -12.51 -11.43
C MET A 262 -14.84 -14.02 -11.12
N THR A 263 -15.04 -14.88 -12.12
CA THR A 263 -15.10 -16.34 -11.92
C THR A 263 -13.73 -17.04 -12.02
N LYS A 264 -12.72 -16.34 -12.53
CA LYS A 264 -11.37 -16.89 -12.79
C LYS A 264 -10.36 -16.61 -11.68
N ALA A 265 -10.81 -16.54 -10.43
CA ALA A 265 -9.89 -16.31 -9.31
C ALA A 265 -8.89 -17.48 -9.17
N PRO A 266 -7.59 -17.21 -8.99
CA PRO A 266 -6.61 -18.24 -8.70
C PRO A 266 -6.93 -18.91 -7.37
N LYS A 267 -6.67 -20.22 -7.27
CA LYS A 267 -6.67 -20.90 -5.98
C LYS A 267 -5.42 -20.50 -5.21
N LEU A 268 -5.61 -19.83 -4.06
CA LEU A 268 -4.51 -19.38 -3.21
C LEU A 268 -4.53 -20.13 -1.88
N PHE A 269 -3.37 -20.15 -1.24
CA PHE A 269 -3.17 -20.84 0.04
C PHE A 269 -2.41 -19.96 1.01
N ALA A 270 -2.78 -20.05 2.28
CA ALA A 270 -2.11 -19.38 3.39
C ALA A 270 -1.96 -20.34 4.58
N LYS A 271 -1.01 -20.06 5.46
CA LYS A 271 -0.80 -20.80 6.71
C LYS A 271 -0.88 -19.84 7.89
N ILE A 272 -1.96 -19.93 8.66
CA ILE A 272 -2.28 -19.00 9.75
C ILE A 272 -2.27 -19.79 11.06
N GLY A 273 -1.39 -19.44 12.00
CA GLY A 273 -1.31 -20.12 13.30
C GLY A 273 -1.05 -21.63 13.22
N GLY A 274 -0.38 -22.09 12.16
CA GLY A 274 -0.14 -23.52 11.91
C GLY A 274 -1.22 -24.23 11.08
N VAL A 275 -2.41 -23.64 10.95
CA VAL A 275 -3.53 -24.17 10.15
C VAL A 275 -3.39 -23.72 8.70
N ASN A 276 -3.61 -24.64 7.75
CA ASN A 276 -3.64 -24.30 6.33
C ASN A 276 -5.03 -23.74 5.97
N TYR A 277 -5.03 -22.67 5.20
CA TYR A 277 -6.24 -22.05 4.67
C TYR A 277 -6.20 -22.06 3.14
N THR A 278 -7.35 -22.32 2.54
CA THR A 278 -7.60 -22.01 1.13
C THR A 278 -8.28 -20.63 1.07
N ILE A 279 -7.80 -19.75 0.20
CA ILE A 279 -8.45 -18.48 -0.09
C ILE A 279 -9.32 -18.69 -1.33
N GLU A 280 -10.62 -18.56 -1.16
CA GLU A 280 -11.60 -18.79 -2.20
C GLU A 280 -12.33 -17.49 -2.51
N SER A 281 -12.62 -17.26 -3.80
CA SER A 281 -13.46 -16.15 -4.24
C SER A 281 -14.72 -16.73 -4.89
N GLU A 282 -15.75 -16.93 -4.07
CA GLU A 282 -17.04 -17.49 -4.52
C GLU A 282 -18.10 -16.40 -4.48
N ARG A 283 -18.87 -16.24 -5.56
CA ARG A 283 -19.95 -15.25 -5.67
C ARG A 283 -19.48 -13.84 -5.25
N GLU A 284 -18.29 -13.45 -5.72
CA GLU A 284 -17.68 -12.14 -5.43
C GLU A 284 -17.40 -11.89 -3.95
N VAL A 285 -17.22 -12.94 -3.14
CA VAL A 285 -16.80 -12.83 -1.74
C VAL A 285 -15.55 -13.66 -1.51
N ILE A 286 -14.53 -13.01 -0.97
CA ILE A 286 -13.28 -13.64 -0.57
C ILE A 286 -13.47 -14.25 0.82
N THR A 287 -13.20 -15.55 0.93
CA THR A 287 -13.31 -16.32 2.18
C THR A 287 -12.04 -17.13 2.42
N LEU A 288 -11.56 -17.12 3.66
CA LEU A 288 -10.52 -18.03 4.14
C LEU A 288 -11.19 -19.27 4.73
N ARG A 289 -11.03 -20.43 4.08
CA ARG A 289 -11.51 -21.72 4.59
C ARG A 289 -10.36 -22.52 5.17
N ALA A 290 -10.44 -22.88 6.45
CA ALA A 290 -9.45 -23.73 7.09
C ALA A 290 -9.49 -25.14 6.49
N SER A 291 -8.36 -25.85 6.53
CA SER A 291 -8.27 -27.26 6.14
C SER A 291 -8.94 -28.19 7.13
N ASP A 292 -9.10 -27.77 8.39
CA ASP A 292 -9.88 -28.48 9.38
C ASP A 292 -11.32 -27.94 9.44
N ALA A 293 -12.27 -28.81 9.77
CA ALA A 293 -13.68 -28.44 9.86
C ALA A 293 -14.02 -27.74 11.20
N ALA A 294 -13.11 -27.77 12.17
CA ALA A 294 -13.33 -27.19 13.50
C ALA A 294 -13.14 -25.67 13.50
N THR A 295 -12.30 -25.16 12.60
CA THR A 295 -12.02 -23.73 12.50
C THR A 295 -12.99 -23.07 11.53
N PRO A 296 -13.78 -22.08 11.99
CA PRO A 296 -14.77 -21.42 11.14
C PRO A 296 -14.10 -20.69 9.97
N ALA A 297 -14.82 -20.62 8.85
CA ALA A 297 -14.42 -19.82 7.72
C ALA A 297 -14.42 -18.33 8.09
N VAL A 298 -13.45 -17.58 7.57
CA VAL A 298 -13.35 -16.13 7.80
C VAL A 298 -13.70 -15.40 6.51
N VAL A 299 -14.75 -14.59 6.56
CA VAL A 299 -15.09 -13.69 5.46
C VAL A 299 -14.09 -12.53 5.45
N VAL A 300 -13.40 -12.33 4.33
CA VAL A 300 -12.41 -11.27 4.16
C VAL A 300 -13.08 -10.01 3.62
N GLY A 301 -13.87 -10.14 2.56
CA GLY A 301 -14.53 -9.00 1.94
C GLY A 301 -14.99 -9.29 0.51
N PRO A 302 -15.62 -8.32 -0.15
CA PRO A 302 -16.08 -8.47 -1.53
C PRO A 302 -14.91 -8.51 -2.52
N GLY A 303 -15.07 -9.19 -3.64
CA GLY A 303 -14.13 -9.19 -4.76
C GLY A 303 -13.55 -10.55 -5.12
N ILE A 304 -12.44 -10.51 -5.86
CA ILE A 304 -11.62 -11.67 -6.20
C ILE A 304 -10.20 -11.49 -5.70
N ALA A 305 -9.65 -12.53 -5.07
CA ALA A 305 -8.27 -12.52 -4.63
C ALA A 305 -7.32 -12.74 -5.82
N LEU A 306 -6.30 -11.91 -5.95
CA LEU A 306 -5.25 -12.01 -6.98
C LEU A 306 -4.00 -12.70 -6.45
N THR A 307 -3.58 -12.34 -5.23
CA THR A 307 -2.47 -12.97 -4.53
C THR A 307 -2.59 -12.75 -3.02
N ALA A 308 -1.77 -13.45 -2.25
CA ALA A 308 -1.72 -13.28 -0.80
C ALA A 308 -0.33 -13.61 -0.26
N THR A 309 0.01 -12.99 0.87
CA THR A 309 1.17 -13.40 1.65
C THR A 309 1.00 -14.80 2.24
N ALA A 310 2.11 -15.47 2.56
CA ALA A 310 2.13 -16.84 3.05
C ALA A 310 1.31 -17.02 4.33
N GLY A 311 1.31 -16.04 5.23
CA GLY A 311 0.49 -16.01 6.44
C GLY A 311 -0.94 -15.53 6.23
N GLY A 312 -1.35 -15.20 5.00
CA GLY A 312 -2.71 -14.73 4.67
C GLY A 312 -3.09 -13.39 5.29
N ARG A 313 -2.14 -12.67 5.88
CA ARG A 313 -2.39 -11.37 6.51
C ARG A 313 -2.76 -10.31 5.49
N TYR A 314 -2.08 -10.31 4.34
CA TYR A 314 -2.34 -9.35 3.28
C TYR A 314 -2.82 -10.11 2.04
N ILE A 315 -4.01 -9.74 1.56
CA ILE A 315 -4.63 -10.34 0.38
C ILE A 315 -4.87 -9.22 -0.63
N LEU A 316 -4.16 -9.28 -1.76
CA LEU A 316 -4.39 -8.38 -2.88
C LEU A 316 -5.62 -8.85 -3.64
N ALA A 317 -6.54 -7.94 -3.95
CA ALA A 317 -7.80 -8.27 -4.57
C ALA A 317 -8.30 -7.19 -5.52
N LEU A 318 -9.20 -7.58 -6.43
CA LEU A 318 -10.07 -6.65 -7.13
C LEU A 318 -11.41 -6.63 -6.42
N ALA A 319 -11.86 -5.46 -5.98
CA ALA A 319 -13.13 -5.29 -5.30
C ALA A 319 -14.03 -4.29 -6.05
N PRO A 320 -15.35 -4.42 -5.93
CA PRO A 320 -16.27 -3.40 -6.40
C PRO A 320 -15.97 -2.05 -5.73
N ARG A 321 -16.01 -0.97 -6.51
CA ARG A 321 -15.98 0.39 -5.97
C ARG A 321 -17.29 0.69 -5.28
N MET A 322 -17.22 1.32 -4.11
CA MET A 322 -18.42 1.77 -3.40
C MET A 322 -19.12 2.93 -4.10
N ARG A 323 -18.35 3.75 -4.83
CA ARG A 323 -18.82 4.87 -5.63
C ARG A 323 -17.96 4.91 -6.88
N SER A 324 -18.55 4.69 -8.05
CA SER A 324 -17.91 4.89 -9.34
C SER A 324 -18.51 6.13 -10.01
N GLY A 325 -17.66 7.07 -10.39
CA GLY A 325 -18.08 8.18 -11.27
C GLY A 325 -18.42 7.69 -12.68
N GLU A 326 -19.08 8.53 -13.46
CA GLU A 326 -19.24 8.28 -14.90
C GLU A 326 -17.86 8.23 -15.57
N GLY A 327 -17.60 7.17 -16.35
CA GLY A 327 -16.31 6.96 -17.01
C GLY A 327 -15.21 6.34 -16.15
N GLU A 328 -15.49 5.98 -14.90
CA GLU A 328 -14.54 5.26 -14.04
C GLU A 328 -14.76 3.75 -14.08
N SER A 329 -13.69 2.98 -13.89
CA SER A 329 -13.80 1.52 -13.73
C SER A 329 -14.66 1.18 -12.49
N PRO A 330 -15.62 0.24 -12.59
CA PRO A 330 -16.49 -0.15 -11.47
C PRO A 330 -15.76 -0.96 -10.39
N VAL A 331 -14.49 -1.28 -10.61
CA VAL A 331 -13.64 -2.09 -9.74
C VAL A 331 -12.36 -1.34 -9.40
N GLU A 332 -11.74 -1.73 -8.30
CA GLU A 332 -10.49 -1.14 -7.81
C GLU A 332 -9.57 -2.21 -7.23
N LEU A 333 -8.25 -1.97 -7.36
CA LEU A 333 -7.24 -2.77 -6.71
C LEU A 333 -7.18 -2.41 -5.23
N VAL A 334 -7.39 -3.40 -4.37
CA VAL A 334 -7.44 -3.24 -2.92
C VAL A 334 -6.58 -4.28 -2.23
N VAL A 335 -6.18 -3.98 -1.01
CA VAL A 335 -5.55 -4.93 -0.10
C VAL A 335 -6.42 -5.11 1.12
N TYR A 336 -6.79 -6.36 1.40
CA TYR A 336 -7.39 -6.74 2.66
C TYR A 336 -6.28 -7.12 3.66
N SER A 337 -6.31 -6.46 4.82
CA SER A 337 -5.43 -6.76 5.95
C SER A 337 -6.23 -7.51 7.00
N VAL A 338 -5.88 -8.78 7.22
CA VAL A 338 -6.52 -9.68 8.18
C VAL A 338 -5.68 -9.70 9.45
N SER A 339 -6.24 -9.20 10.54
CA SER A 339 -5.66 -9.28 11.89
C SER A 339 -6.42 -10.28 12.74
N ARG A 340 -5.69 -11.07 13.52
CA ARG A 340 -6.19 -12.06 14.47
C ARG A 340 -5.44 -11.92 15.78
#